data_AF-A0A7C6B296-F1
#
_entry.id   AF-A0A7C6B296-F1
#
_cell.length_a   1.000
_cell.length_b   1.000
_cell.length_c   1.000
_cell.angle_alpha   90.00
_cell.angle_beta   90.00
_cell.angle_gamma   90.00
#
_symmetry.space_group_name_H-M   'P 1'
#
loop_
_entity.id
_entity.type
_entity.pdbx_description
1 polymer ?
#
loop_
_entity_poly.entity_id
_entity_poly.type
_entity_poly.pdbx_seq_one_letter_code
_entity_poly.pdbx_strand_id
1 'polypeptide(L)'
;MICFVTVLTYWCCLGSRSLQAQQVQTGIASQSLTEGFFEYQGTSWTLVGPSGFARFGPAERQVSPFAVFDTSPPSIGLYFDSRQTRGEFYGYWSQGVQRSHQSIDLSLTLSDGVYGSFACQSLRPFVTGFRPVFASTANEDFEPPSLPNRFAGSRIASVATNKRGSARPEQAQMDQALLQKPDMGSPSREEPPLVLGQQNAQDRPGDSASREAVQLVSGSSAERVVMSVDEARKARQADLDRMNQIAHSYLDLSQSAVKSGRPEQARIYLRLAEQYASGHLREEIMQFQKELEDAER
;
A
#
# COMPACT_ATOMS: atom_id res chain seq x y z
N MET A 1 -69.74 15.76 16.97
CA MET A 1 -69.01 15.29 15.76
C MET A 1 -67.91 16.25 15.30
N ILE A 2 -67.97 17.56 15.61
CA ILE A 2 -66.98 18.57 15.16
C ILE A 2 -65.64 18.49 15.93
N CYS A 3 -65.63 18.06 17.20
CA CYS A 3 -64.39 17.95 17.99
C CYS A 3 -63.43 16.82 17.58
N PHE A 4 -63.89 15.78 16.87
CA PHE A 4 -63.01 14.68 16.46
C PHE A 4 -62.17 15.04 15.22
N VAL A 5 -62.69 15.91 14.35
CA VAL A 5 -61.98 16.34 13.14
C VAL A 5 -60.84 17.28 13.49
N THR A 6 -61.01 18.17 14.47
CA THR A 6 -59.96 19.12 14.86
C THR A 6 -58.77 18.45 15.55
N VAL A 7 -59.01 17.40 16.35
CA VAL A 7 -57.91 16.65 17.01
C VAL A 7 -57.10 15.83 16.00
N LEU A 8 -57.75 15.25 14.99
CA LEU A 8 -57.06 14.47 13.95
C LEU A 8 -56.18 15.37 13.05
N THR A 9 -56.65 16.56 12.69
CA THR A 9 -55.87 17.51 11.89
C THR A 9 -54.69 18.07 12.68
N TYR A 10 -54.84 18.33 13.99
CA TYR A 10 -53.74 18.80 14.83
C TYR A 10 -52.66 17.73 15.02
N TRP A 11 -53.04 16.46 15.15
CA TRP A 11 -52.08 15.35 15.24
C TRP A 11 -51.30 15.17 13.92
N CYS A 12 -51.95 15.31 12.77
CA CYS A 12 -51.28 15.21 11.47
C CYS A 12 -50.25 16.35 11.23
N CYS A 13 -50.49 17.55 11.77
CA CYS A 13 -49.58 18.69 11.58
C CYS A 13 -48.39 18.73 12.56
N LEU A 14 -48.47 18.07 13.72
CA LEU A 14 -47.37 18.01 14.70
C LEU A 14 -46.38 16.86 14.47
N GLY A 15 -46.67 15.93 13.56
CA GLY A 15 -45.87 14.73 13.32
C GLY A 15 -44.73 14.87 12.29
N SER A 16 -44.72 15.94 11.49
CA SER A 16 -43.76 16.08 10.38
C SER A 16 -42.43 16.66 10.87
N ARG A 17 -41.71 15.92 11.72
CA ARG A 17 -40.27 16.17 11.87
C ARG A 17 -39.63 15.83 10.55
N SER A 18 -39.20 16.83 9.80
CA SER A 18 -38.33 16.68 8.65
C SER A 18 -37.10 15.89 9.10
N LEU A 19 -37.10 14.60 8.82
CA LEU A 19 -35.93 13.74 8.87
C LEU A 19 -34.97 14.25 7.81
N GLN A 20 -34.20 15.29 8.16
CA GLN A 20 -33.04 15.69 7.38
C GLN A 20 -31.98 14.63 7.61
N ALA A 21 -31.99 13.59 6.77
CA ALA A 21 -30.87 12.69 6.67
C ALA A 21 -29.71 13.50 6.07
N GLN A 22 -28.71 13.81 6.89
CA GLN A 22 -27.49 14.40 6.40
C GLN A 22 -26.80 13.39 5.48
N GLN A 23 -26.54 13.80 4.25
CA GLN A 23 -25.83 13.00 3.26
C GLN A 23 -24.39 13.47 3.19
N VAL A 24 -23.44 12.56 3.34
CA VAL A 24 -21.99 12.83 3.27
C VAL A 24 -21.45 12.16 2.02
N GLN A 25 -20.81 12.93 1.14
CA GLN A 25 -20.05 12.41 0.01
C GLN A 25 -18.57 12.38 0.41
N THR A 26 -17.98 11.19 0.37
CA THR A 26 -16.55 10.97 0.61
C THR A 26 -15.87 10.66 -0.70
N GLY A 27 -14.81 11.40 -1.03
CA GLY A 27 -14.01 11.23 -2.25
C GLY A 27 -12.59 10.79 -1.89
N ILE A 28 -12.04 9.82 -2.60
CA ILE A 28 -10.65 9.37 -2.50
C ILE A 28 -10.04 9.40 -3.89
N ALA A 29 -9.09 10.30 -4.10
CA ALA A 29 -8.31 10.37 -5.32
C ALA A 29 -6.94 9.72 -5.10
N SER A 30 -6.53 8.85 -6.01
CA SER A 30 -5.21 8.22 -6.05
C SER A 30 -4.60 8.43 -7.42
N GLN A 31 -3.42 9.05 -7.45
CA GLN A 31 -2.65 9.26 -8.68
C GLN A 31 -1.32 8.53 -8.56
N SER A 32 -0.95 7.79 -9.59
CA SER A 32 0.34 7.11 -9.71
C SER A 32 0.96 7.47 -11.05
N LEU A 33 2.17 8.01 -11.00
CA LEU A 33 3.00 8.26 -12.18
C LEU A 33 4.20 7.33 -12.09
N THR A 34 4.34 6.43 -13.06
CA THR A 34 5.49 5.53 -13.20
C THR A 34 6.22 5.87 -14.48
N GLU A 35 7.45 6.34 -14.36
CA GLU A 35 8.37 6.53 -15.48
C GLU A 35 9.51 5.53 -15.37
N GLY A 36 9.86 4.91 -16.49
CA GLY A 36 10.98 4.00 -16.64
C GLY A 36 11.76 4.38 -17.88
N PHE A 37 13.07 4.46 -17.76
CA PHE A 37 13.98 4.60 -18.89
C PHE A 37 14.90 3.40 -18.91
N PHE A 38 15.20 2.90 -20.10
CA PHE A 38 16.26 1.93 -20.27
C PHE A 38 17.10 2.25 -21.49
N GLU A 39 18.38 1.97 -21.34
CA GLU A 39 19.34 1.94 -22.42
C GLU A 39 20.11 0.65 -22.31
N TYR A 40 20.23 -0.02 -23.44
CA TYR A 40 20.86 -1.31 -23.55
C TYR A 40 21.79 -1.30 -24.74
N GLN A 41 23.08 -1.33 -24.46
CA GLN A 41 24.14 -1.39 -25.45
C GLN A 41 24.99 -2.62 -25.17
N GLY A 42 25.35 -3.34 -26.22
CA GLY A 42 26.27 -4.45 -26.08
C GLY A 42 26.87 -4.88 -27.39
N THR A 43 28.04 -5.47 -27.26
CA THR A 43 28.81 -6.01 -28.37
C THR A 43 29.17 -7.46 -28.05
N SER A 44 29.05 -8.29 -29.06
CA SER A 44 29.46 -9.69 -29.00
C SER A 44 30.27 -9.98 -30.25
N TRP A 45 31.26 -10.85 -30.12
CA TRP A 45 31.98 -11.34 -31.28
C TRP A 45 32.38 -12.78 -31.08
N THR A 46 32.44 -13.51 -32.17
CA THR A 46 32.87 -14.89 -32.22
C THR A 46 33.91 -15.02 -33.30
N LEU A 47 35.00 -15.71 -33.01
CA LEU A 47 36.04 -16.07 -33.95
C LEU A 47 36.26 -17.58 -33.85
N VAL A 48 36.09 -18.30 -34.95
CA VAL A 48 36.31 -19.74 -35.07
C VAL A 48 37.42 -19.96 -36.07
N GLY A 49 38.51 -20.56 -35.64
CA GLY A 49 39.64 -20.96 -36.49
C GLY A 49 39.77 -22.48 -36.61
N PRO A 50 40.80 -22.97 -37.31
CA PRO A 50 41.00 -24.41 -37.55
C PRO A 50 41.24 -25.22 -36.27
N SER A 51 41.79 -24.59 -35.25
CA SER A 51 42.27 -25.24 -34.03
C SER A 51 41.62 -24.72 -32.76
N GLY A 52 40.61 -23.86 -32.86
CA GLY A 52 39.96 -23.30 -31.68
C GLY A 52 38.91 -22.25 -31.98
N PHE A 53 38.30 -21.74 -30.92
CA PHE A 53 37.32 -20.67 -30.97
C PHE A 53 37.54 -19.68 -29.82
N ALA A 54 37.19 -18.43 -30.07
CA ALA A 54 37.13 -17.37 -29.08
C ALA A 54 35.77 -16.67 -29.20
N ARG A 55 35.12 -16.41 -28.07
CA ARG A 55 33.83 -15.75 -28.02
C ARG A 55 33.83 -14.72 -26.90
N PHE A 56 33.25 -13.56 -27.19
CA PHE A 56 32.98 -12.51 -26.24
C PHE A 56 31.50 -12.12 -26.30
N GLY A 57 30.89 -11.89 -25.15
CA GLY A 57 29.48 -11.51 -25.04
C GLY A 57 28.51 -12.69 -24.84
N PRO A 58 27.24 -12.40 -24.51
CA PRO A 58 26.22 -13.40 -24.23
C PRO A 58 25.90 -14.24 -25.47
N ALA A 59 25.44 -15.48 -25.22
CA ALA A 59 25.19 -16.40 -26.31
C ALA A 59 23.95 -16.09 -27.15
N GLU A 60 23.00 -15.46 -26.48
CA GLU A 60 21.67 -15.15 -26.96
C GLU A 60 21.54 -13.64 -27.18
N ARG A 61 20.71 -13.24 -28.15
CA ARG A 61 20.32 -11.85 -28.34
C ARG A 61 19.51 -11.44 -27.12
N GLN A 62 20.14 -10.69 -26.23
CA GLN A 62 19.49 -10.27 -24.99
C GLN A 62 18.31 -9.37 -25.35
N VAL A 63 17.11 -9.85 -25.07
CA VAL A 63 15.86 -9.10 -25.19
C VAL A 63 15.78 -8.14 -24.00
N SER A 64 15.12 -6.99 -24.18
CA SER A 64 14.96 -6.00 -23.13
C SER A 64 14.47 -6.66 -21.83
N PRO A 65 14.99 -6.26 -20.65
CA PRO A 65 14.52 -6.80 -19.37
C PRO A 65 13.06 -6.44 -19.08
N PHE A 66 12.48 -5.53 -19.86
CA PHE A 66 11.09 -5.13 -19.77
C PHE A 66 10.27 -5.90 -20.79
N ALA A 67 9.28 -6.66 -20.31
CA ALA A 67 8.35 -7.43 -21.15
C ALA A 67 7.58 -6.57 -22.19
N VAL A 68 7.58 -5.24 -22.03
CA VAL A 68 6.95 -4.30 -22.98
C VAL A 68 7.76 -4.17 -24.28
N PHE A 69 9.06 -4.48 -24.26
CA PHE A 69 9.94 -4.41 -25.42
C PHE A 69 10.36 -5.82 -25.83
N ASP A 70 9.38 -6.65 -26.19
CA ASP A 70 9.55 -8.03 -26.68
C ASP A 70 10.12 -8.09 -28.11
N THR A 71 10.39 -6.94 -28.72
CA THR A 71 11.05 -6.87 -30.02
C THR A 71 12.55 -6.99 -29.87
N SER A 72 13.16 -7.84 -30.70
CA SER A 72 14.62 -7.94 -30.78
C SER A 72 15.19 -6.54 -31.06
N PRO A 73 16.21 -6.09 -30.30
CA PRO A 73 16.75 -4.75 -30.46
C PRO A 73 17.36 -4.57 -31.85
N PRO A 74 17.35 -3.36 -32.42
CA PRO A 74 18.04 -3.11 -33.67
C PRO A 74 19.52 -3.43 -33.48
N SER A 75 20.07 -4.14 -34.46
CA SER A 75 21.39 -4.71 -34.37
C SER A 75 22.15 -4.60 -35.67
N ILE A 76 23.44 -4.34 -35.57
CA ILE A 76 24.38 -4.33 -36.68
C ILE A 76 25.34 -5.52 -36.52
N GLY A 77 25.42 -6.33 -37.57
CA GLY A 77 26.29 -7.51 -37.62
C GLY A 77 27.23 -7.45 -38.81
N LEU A 78 28.50 -7.76 -38.57
CA LEU A 78 29.50 -8.05 -39.60
C LEU A 78 29.86 -9.52 -39.52
N TYR A 79 29.65 -10.24 -40.61
CA TYR A 79 30.04 -11.65 -40.73
C TYR A 79 31.15 -11.77 -41.76
N PHE A 80 32.19 -12.54 -41.45
CA PHE A 80 33.23 -12.90 -42.40
C PHE A 80 33.49 -14.40 -42.35
N ASP A 81 33.64 -14.98 -43.54
CA ASP A 81 33.97 -16.38 -43.74
C ASP A 81 35.17 -16.46 -44.68
N SER A 82 36.25 -17.05 -44.18
CA SER A 82 37.42 -17.44 -44.96
C SER A 82 37.63 -18.93 -44.76
N ARG A 83 38.28 -19.59 -45.73
CA ARG A 83 38.38 -21.06 -45.87
C ARG A 83 38.66 -21.86 -44.58
N GLN A 84 39.28 -21.23 -43.59
CA GLN A 84 39.68 -21.83 -42.33
C GLN A 84 39.27 -21.00 -41.10
N THR A 85 38.74 -19.80 -41.29
CA THR A 85 38.43 -18.87 -40.20
C THR A 85 37.09 -18.21 -40.45
N ARG A 86 36.18 -18.33 -39.49
CA ARG A 86 34.88 -17.65 -39.48
C ARG A 86 34.85 -16.67 -38.33
N GLY A 87 34.23 -15.53 -38.54
CA GLY A 87 33.96 -14.64 -37.45
C GLY A 87 32.71 -13.82 -37.65
N GLU A 88 32.16 -13.42 -36.53
CA GLU A 88 30.98 -12.59 -36.44
C GLU A 88 31.29 -11.50 -35.41
N PHE A 89 31.01 -10.25 -35.76
CA PHE A 89 30.94 -9.14 -34.84
C PHE A 89 29.50 -8.63 -34.85
N TYR A 90 28.89 -8.51 -33.68
CA TYR A 90 27.50 -8.14 -33.53
C TYR A 90 27.38 -7.07 -32.44
N GLY A 91 26.89 -5.89 -32.82
CA GLY A 91 26.54 -4.81 -31.91
C GLY A 91 25.03 -4.63 -31.89
N TYR A 92 24.48 -4.39 -30.71
CA TYR A 92 23.08 -4.04 -30.54
C TYR A 92 22.95 -2.81 -29.65
N TRP A 93 21.97 -1.99 -29.97
CA TRP A 93 21.64 -0.80 -29.19
C TRP A 93 20.13 -0.72 -29.09
N SER A 94 19.61 -0.51 -27.89
CA SER A 94 18.20 -0.29 -27.66
C SER A 94 18.06 0.80 -26.61
N GLN A 95 17.10 1.68 -26.84
CA GLN A 95 16.74 2.70 -25.88
C GLN A 95 15.21 2.75 -25.87
N GLY A 96 14.63 2.92 -24.70
CA GLY A 96 13.20 3.12 -24.57
C GLY A 96 12.82 3.86 -23.31
N VAL A 97 11.68 4.52 -23.39
CA VAL A 97 11.04 5.21 -22.27
C VAL A 97 9.62 4.69 -22.13
N GLN A 98 9.24 4.35 -20.90
CA GLN A 98 7.91 3.94 -20.52
C GLN A 98 7.37 4.96 -19.52
N ARG A 99 6.26 5.60 -19.85
CA ARG A 99 5.54 6.50 -18.94
C ARG A 99 4.13 5.95 -18.76
N SER A 100 3.74 5.72 -17.52
CA SER A 100 2.41 5.29 -17.13
C SER A 100 1.85 6.29 -16.13
N HIS A 101 0.64 6.77 -16.39
CA HIS A 101 -0.10 7.64 -15.49
C HIS A 101 -1.44 6.99 -15.20
N GLN A 102 -1.70 6.70 -13.92
CA GLN A 102 -2.93 6.11 -13.43
C GLN A 102 -3.59 7.09 -12.45
N SER A 103 -4.80 7.53 -12.78
CA SER A 103 -5.63 8.33 -11.88
C SER A 103 -6.90 7.56 -11.56
N ILE A 104 -7.19 7.41 -10.28
CA ILE A 104 -8.37 6.73 -9.76
C ILE A 104 -9.08 7.72 -8.84
N ASP A 105 -10.32 8.07 -9.15
CA ASP A 105 -11.19 8.87 -8.28
C ASP A 105 -12.38 8.02 -7.85
N LEU A 106 -12.61 7.99 -6.54
CA LEU A 106 -13.59 7.12 -5.90
C LEU A 106 -14.49 7.98 -5.04
N SER A 107 -15.78 8.04 -5.36
CA SER A 107 -16.74 8.77 -4.54
C SER A 107 -17.83 7.83 -4.00
N LEU A 108 -18.11 7.98 -2.71
CA LEU A 108 -19.12 7.23 -1.99
C LEU A 108 -20.01 8.18 -1.22
N THR A 109 -21.31 8.07 -1.44
CA THR A 109 -22.28 8.92 -0.77
C THR A 109 -23.08 8.11 0.25
N LEU A 110 -23.01 8.50 1.51
CA LEU A 110 -23.60 7.80 2.65
C LEU A 110 -24.58 8.69 3.38
N SER A 111 -25.65 8.09 3.91
CA SER A 111 -26.50 8.72 4.91
C SER A 111 -25.83 8.66 6.28
N ASP A 112 -26.09 9.64 7.14
CA ASP A 112 -25.59 9.64 8.51
C ASP A 112 -25.92 8.32 9.24
N GLY A 113 -24.92 7.77 9.93
CA GLY A 113 -25.01 6.50 10.63
C GLY A 113 -24.97 5.23 9.75
N VAL A 114 -24.91 5.35 8.42
CA VAL A 114 -24.84 4.20 7.51
C VAL A 114 -23.39 3.94 7.07
N TYR A 115 -22.90 2.74 7.36
CA TYR A 115 -21.62 2.27 6.82
C TYR A 115 -21.77 1.89 5.35
N GLY A 116 -20.82 2.29 4.51
CA GLY A 116 -20.70 1.78 3.16
C GLY A 116 -19.26 1.49 2.81
N SER A 117 -19.09 0.59 1.87
CA SER A 117 -17.80 0.22 1.28
C SER A 117 -17.99 0.10 -0.21
N PHE A 118 -17.03 0.58 -0.99
CA PHE A 118 -16.90 0.23 -2.39
C PHE A 118 -15.58 -0.50 -2.58
N ALA A 119 -15.56 -1.48 -3.48
CA ALA A 119 -14.35 -2.18 -3.86
C ALA A 119 -14.39 -2.41 -5.37
N CYS A 120 -13.37 -1.90 -6.07
CA CYS A 120 -13.13 -2.21 -7.47
C CYS A 120 -11.91 -3.15 -7.52
N GLN A 121 -12.15 -4.45 -7.45
CA GLN A 121 -11.08 -5.46 -7.41
C GLN A 121 -11.37 -6.56 -8.44
N SER A 122 -10.36 -6.94 -9.21
CA SER A 122 -10.43 -8.16 -10.02
C SER A 122 -10.03 -9.35 -9.13
N LEU A 123 -10.99 -10.23 -8.83
CA LEU A 123 -10.72 -11.47 -8.10
C LEU A 123 -10.07 -12.46 -9.06
N ARG A 124 -8.78 -12.71 -8.88
CA ARG A 124 -8.06 -13.80 -9.55
C ARG A 124 -8.05 -15.01 -8.63
N PRO A 125 -8.84 -16.07 -8.92
CA PRO A 125 -8.78 -17.27 -8.10
C PRO A 125 -7.39 -17.87 -8.22
N PHE A 126 -6.80 -18.23 -7.08
CA PHE A 126 -5.60 -19.05 -7.03
C PHE A 126 -5.93 -20.32 -6.25
N VAL A 127 -5.33 -21.45 -6.64
CA VAL A 127 -5.56 -22.74 -5.99
C VAL A 127 -4.85 -22.71 -4.64
N THR A 128 -5.61 -22.66 -3.54
CA THR A 128 -5.08 -22.67 -2.17
C THR A 128 -4.93 -24.07 -1.59
N GLY A 129 -5.44 -25.10 -2.24
CA GLY A 129 -5.28 -26.48 -1.79
C GLY A 129 -5.92 -27.49 -2.72
N PHE A 130 -5.42 -28.72 -2.65
CA PHE A 130 -6.05 -29.89 -3.22
C PHE A 130 -6.81 -30.59 -2.10
N ARG A 131 -8.13 -30.75 -2.24
CA ARG A 131 -8.90 -31.66 -1.37
C ARG A 131 -8.91 -33.03 -2.04
N PRO A 132 -8.11 -34.01 -1.58
CA PRO A 132 -8.19 -35.35 -2.12
C PRO A 132 -9.59 -35.91 -1.84
N VAL A 133 -10.34 -36.20 -2.90
CA VAL A 133 -11.62 -36.89 -2.79
C VAL A 133 -11.30 -38.38 -2.71
N PHE A 134 -11.29 -38.92 -1.50
CA PHE A 134 -11.36 -40.37 -1.32
C PHE A 134 -12.79 -40.78 -1.65
N ALA A 135 -12.96 -41.56 -2.72
CA ALA A 135 -14.27 -42.03 -3.17
C ALA A 135 -14.96 -42.84 -2.07
N SER A 136 -15.86 -42.21 -1.31
CA SER A 136 -16.79 -42.90 -0.42
C SER A 136 -17.96 -42.00 -0.05
N THR A 137 -18.77 -41.63 -1.04
CA THR A 137 -20.25 -41.63 -0.99
C THR A 137 -20.76 -41.03 -2.30
N ALA A 138 -21.53 -41.81 -3.05
CA ALA A 138 -21.91 -41.53 -4.42
C ALA A 138 -22.90 -40.35 -4.62
N ASN A 139 -23.22 -39.54 -3.61
CA ASN A 139 -24.30 -38.54 -3.68
C ASN A 139 -24.10 -37.31 -2.75
N GLU A 140 -22.88 -36.84 -2.49
CA GLU A 140 -22.77 -35.48 -1.93
C GLU A 140 -22.71 -34.49 -3.10
N ASP A 141 -23.83 -33.76 -3.27
CA ASP A 141 -23.92 -32.64 -4.19
C ASP A 141 -22.74 -31.70 -3.96
N PHE A 142 -21.89 -31.57 -4.98
CA PHE A 142 -20.76 -30.66 -4.97
C PHE A 142 -21.32 -29.23 -4.98
N GLU A 143 -21.56 -28.67 -3.80
CA GLU A 143 -21.85 -27.25 -3.66
C GLU A 143 -20.53 -26.51 -3.91
N PRO A 144 -20.41 -25.74 -5.00
CA PRO A 144 -19.21 -24.95 -5.22
C PRO A 144 -19.03 -24.04 -4.00
N PRO A 145 -17.80 -23.86 -3.48
CA PRO A 145 -17.57 -22.99 -2.34
C PRO A 145 -18.12 -21.61 -2.67
N SER A 146 -19.26 -21.27 -2.05
CA SER A 146 -19.83 -19.95 -2.18
C SER A 146 -18.80 -18.96 -1.66
N LEU A 147 -18.52 -17.93 -2.46
CA LEU A 147 -17.58 -16.90 -2.08
C LEU A 147 -17.95 -16.41 -0.68
N PRO A 148 -17.01 -16.37 0.29
CA PRO A 148 -17.31 -15.84 1.60
C PRO A 148 -17.81 -14.41 1.39
N ASN A 149 -19.09 -14.19 1.71
CA ASN A 149 -19.73 -12.90 1.61
C ASN A 149 -19.16 -11.99 2.70
N ARG A 150 -17.90 -11.55 2.54
CA ARG A 150 -17.15 -10.72 3.52
C ARG A 150 -17.75 -9.33 3.69
N PHE A 151 -18.77 -8.97 2.91
CA PHE A 151 -19.47 -7.69 2.99
C PHE A 151 -20.67 -7.69 3.93
N ALA A 152 -21.12 -8.85 4.43
CA ALA A 152 -22.17 -8.95 5.43
C ALA A 152 -21.58 -9.26 6.82
N GLY A 153 -21.13 -8.22 7.53
CA GLY A 153 -20.98 -8.32 8.99
C GLY A 153 -19.58 -8.28 9.59
N SER A 154 -18.60 -7.62 8.96
CA SER A 154 -17.44 -7.12 9.71
C SER A 154 -17.90 -6.03 10.69
N ARG A 155 -18.43 -6.45 11.84
CA ARG A 155 -18.59 -5.59 13.02
C ARG A 155 -17.19 -5.19 13.49
N ILE A 156 -16.66 -4.12 12.91
CA ILE A 156 -15.59 -3.36 13.55
C ILE A 156 -16.17 -2.93 14.90
N ALA A 157 -15.55 -3.41 15.98
CA ALA A 157 -15.93 -3.02 17.33
C ALA A 157 -15.99 -1.49 17.37
N SER A 158 -17.19 -0.95 17.59
CA SER A 158 -17.37 0.47 17.82
C SER A 158 -16.50 0.84 19.03
N VAL A 159 -15.43 1.59 18.80
CA VAL A 159 -14.82 2.40 19.85
C VAL A 159 -15.95 3.30 20.33
N ALA A 160 -16.47 2.97 21.51
CA ALA A 160 -17.46 3.79 22.20
C ALA A 160 -16.82 5.16 22.43
N THR A 161 -17.14 6.12 21.57
CA THR A 161 -16.96 7.53 21.86
C THR A 161 -17.89 7.84 23.04
N ASN A 162 -17.30 7.77 24.24
CA ASN A 162 -17.94 8.19 25.47
C ASN A 162 -18.41 9.64 25.33
N LYS A 163 -19.69 9.83 25.01
CA LYS A 163 -20.45 11.01 25.42
C LYS A 163 -20.53 10.97 26.94
N ARG A 164 -19.60 11.64 27.63
CA ARG A 164 -19.81 12.07 29.01
C ARG A 164 -19.75 13.59 29.06
N GLY A 165 -20.94 14.18 29.00
CA GLY A 165 -21.14 15.60 29.26
C GLY A 165 -20.80 15.95 30.71
N SER A 166 -20.29 17.17 30.86
CA SER A 166 -20.54 18.10 31.98
C SER A 166 -20.50 17.54 33.41
N ALA A 167 -19.33 17.64 34.05
CA ALA A 167 -19.22 18.00 35.47
C ALA A 167 -17.81 18.55 35.78
N ARG A 168 -17.76 19.82 36.18
CA ARG A 168 -16.63 20.56 36.78
C ARG A 168 -16.45 20.11 38.25
N PRO A 169 -15.22 19.99 38.77
CA PRO A 169 -14.61 21.01 39.66
C PRO A 169 -13.18 21.34 39.19
N GLU A 170 -12.77 22.59 38.99
CA GLU A 170 -12.24 23.56 39.97
C GLU A 170 -11.10 23.06 40.90
N GLN A 171 -10.01 23.83 40.92
CA GLN A 171 -8.68 23.62 41.58
C GLN A 171 -7.68 22.80 40.75
N ALA A 172 -6.47 23.24 40.39
CA ALA A 172 -5.68 24.44 40.66
C ALA A 172 -4.63 24.52 39.52
N GLN A 173 -4.44 25.67 38.85
CA GLN A 173 -3.29 26.55 39.05
C GLN A 173 -1.94 25.82 39.23
N MET A 174 -1.19 25.66 38.14
CA MET A 174 0.15 26.24 37.99
C MET A 174 0.63 26.05 36.54
N ASP A 175 1.31 27.08 36.05
CA ASP A 175 2.11 27.15 34.83
C ASP A 175 1.39 27.42 33.50
N GLN A 176 0.78 28.61 33.46
CA GLN A 176 0.98 29.51 32.33
C GLN A 176 2.46 29.91 32.23
N ALA A 177 3.10 29.64 31.10
CA ALA A 177 4.08 30.57 30.54
C ALA A 177 4.28 30.30 29.04
N LEU A 178 4.25 31.40 28.27
CA LEU A 178 4.69 31.61 26.89
C LEU A 178 3.70 31.21 25.79
N LEU A 179 2.85 32.17 25.36
CA LEU A 179 3.11 33.18 24.30
C LEU A 179 2.97 32.57 22.89
N GLN A 180 2.27 33.12 21.91
CA GLN A 180 1.42 34.31 21.79
C GLN A 180 0.70 34.18 20.45
N LYS A 181 -0.60 34.49 20.43
CA LYS A 181 -1.40 34.73 19.22
C LYS A 181 -1.03 36.10 18.63
N PRO A 182 -1.22 36.32 17.32
CA PRO A 182 -2.03 37.48 16.97
C PRO A 182 -3.14 37.16 15.97
N ASP A 183 -4.32 37.69 16.28
CA ASP A 183 -5.43 37.90 15.33
C ASP A 183 -5.04 38.93 14.27
N MET A 184 -5.58 38.79 13.06
CA MET A 184 -6.57 39.72 12.47
C MET A 184 -6.58 39.62 10.94
N GLY A 185 -7.79 39.56 10.37
CA GLY A 185 -8.07 40.23 9.10
C GLY A 185 -8.37 39.34 7.91
N SER A 186 -9.62 38.92 7.79
CA SER A 186 -10.22 38.61 6.48
C SER A 186 -10.43 39.91 5.68
N PRO A 187 -10.15 39.90 4.37
CA PRO A 187 -11.00 40.64 3.45
C PRO A 187 -11.55 39.73 2.35
N SER A 188 -12.85 39.84 2.13
CA SER A 188 -13.56 39.32 0.96
C SER A 188 -12.99 39.94 -0.33
N ARG A 189 -12.71 39.12 -1.36
CA ARG A 189 -12.72 39.59 -2.75
C ARG A 189 -12.90 38.45 -3.77
N GLU A 190 -14.07 38.52 -4.42
CA GLU A 190 -14.37 38.24 -5.84
C GLU A 190 -13.50 37.26 -6.62
N GLU A 191 -14.12 36.14 -7.04
CA GLU A 191 -13.69 35.29 -8.15
C GLU A 191 -13.57 36.11 -9.45
N PRO A 192 -12.43 36.05 -10.16
CA PRO A 192 -12.36 36.42 -11.57
C PRO A 192 -12.62 35.19 -12.46
N PRO A 193 -13.20 35.39 -13.66
CA PRO A 193 -13.62 34.30 -14.53
C PRO A 193 -12.46 33.48 -15.08
N LEU A 194 -12.69 32.18 -15.23
CA LEU A 194 -11.80 31.21 -15.85
C LEU A 194 -11.58 31.59 -17.34
N VAL A 195 -10.47 32.26 -17.64
CA VAL A 195 -10.01 32.52 -19.01
C VAL A 195 -8.95 31.47 -19.36
N LEU A 196 -9.32 30.50 -20.22
CA LEU A 196 -8.35 29.65 -20.92
C LEU A 196 -7.56 30.53 -21.91
N GLY A 197 -6.34 30.89 -21.55
CA GLY A 197 -5.43 31.61 -22.44
C GLY A 197 -3.99 31.16 -22.20
N GLN A 198 -3.41 30.50 -23.21
CA GLN A 198 -1.97 30.31 -23.35
C GLN A 198 -1.27 31.67 -23.32
N GLN A 199 -0.41 31.94 -22.35
CA GLN A 199 0.53 33.06 -22.42
C GLN A 199 1.82 32.76 -21.66
N ASN A 200 2.85 32.47 -22.47
CA ASN A 200 4.29 32.63 -22.30
C ASN A 200 4.82 32.93 -20.89
N ALA A 201 5.59 31.96 -20.40
CA ALA A 201 6.46 32.10 -19.25
C ALA A 201 7.68 32.98 -19.61
N GLN A 202 7.69 34.22 -19.16
CA GLN A 202 8.92 34.96 -18.92
C GLN A 202 8.70 35.96 -17.78
N ASP A 203 9.56 35.83 -16.77
CA ASP A 203 9.78 36.73 -15.63
C ASP A 203 8.69 36.87 -14.55
N ARG A 204 8.70 35.92 -13.60
CA ARG A 204 8.38 36.21 -12.19
C ARG A 204 9.38 35.52 -11.25
N PRO A 205 10.12 36.27 -10.40
CA PRO A 205 10.94 35.70 -9.34
C PRO A 205 10.05 35.50 -8.10
N GLY A 206 9.77 34.26 -7.72
CA GLY A 206 8.94 34.00 -6.53
C GLY A 206 8.68 32.54 -6.16
N ASP A 207 8.76 31.59 -7.10
CA ASP A 207 8.35 30.20 -6.85
C ASP A 207 9.54 29.23 -6.84
N SER A 208 10.34 29.30 -5.77
CA SER A 208 11.46 28.37 -5.52
C SER A 208 11.00 27.10 -4.79
N ALA A 209 9.98 27.19 -3.93
CA ALA A 209 9.56 26.08 -3.06
C ALA A 209 8.79 24.97 -3.80
N SER A 210 8.02 25.32 -4.83
CA SER A 210 7.27 24.36 -5.66
C SER A 210 8.13 23.67 -6.72
N ARG A 211 9.33 24.19 -7.02
CA ARG A 211 10.31 23.53 -7.88
C ARG A 211 11.12 22.45 -7.15
N GLU A 212 11.42 22.63 -5.86
CA GLU A 212 12.09 21.58 -5.06
C GLU A 212 11.21 20.35 -4.85
N ALA A 213 9.90 20.52 -4.62
CA ALA A 213 8.97 19.39 -4.46
C ALA A 213 8.79 18.57 -5.75
N VAL A 214 8.92 19.20 -6.92
CA VAL A 214 8.85 18.52 -8.23
C VAL A 214 10.20 17.92 -8.63
N GLN A 215 11.33 18.51 -8.23
CA GLN A 215 12.67 17.94 -8.44
C GLN A 215 12.93 16.67 -7.63
N LEU A 216 12.37 16.55 -6.42
CA LEU A 216 12.52 15.34 -5.59
C LEU A 216 11.81 14.09 -6.16
N VAL A 217 10.84 14.27 -7.06
CA VAL A 217 10.08 13.16 -7.70
C VAL A 217 10.52 12.90 -9.15
N SER A 218 11.24 13.85 -9.77
CA SER A 218 11.81 13.74 -11.14
C SER A 218 13.27 13.28 -11.19
N GLY A 219 13.80 12.69 -10.12
CA GLY A 219 15.11 12.02 -10.16
C GLY A 219 15.01 10.73 -10.98
N SER A 220 15.74 10.67 -12.10
CA SER A 220 15.87 9.47 -12.92
C SER A 220 16.31 8.28 -12.05
N SER A 221 15.80 7.08 -12.29
CA SER A 221 16.27 5.86 -11.60
C SER A 221 17.77 5.58 -11.81
N ALA A 222 18.41 6.27 -12.76
CA ALA A 222 19.85 6.28 -12.98
C ALA A 222 20.65 7.14 -11.96
N GLU A 223 20.01 8.02 -11.20
CA GLU A 223 20.61 8.82 -10.13
C GLU A 223 20.47 8.18 -8.75
N ARG A 224 19.75 7.04 -8.65
CA ARG A 224 19.70 6.26 -7.42
C ARG A 224 21.08 5.66 -7.19
N VAL A 225 21.80 6.23 -6.22
CA VAL A 225 22.99 5.62 -5.62
C VAL A 225 22.62 4.18 -5.29
N VAL A 226 23.22 3.24 -6.02
CA VAL A 226 23.04 1.81 -5.75
C VAL A 226 23.55 1.59 -4.33
N MET A 227 22.62 1.32 -3.42
CA MET A 227 22.90 1.10 -2.00
C MET A 227 24.08 0.12 -1.89
N SER A 228 25.15 0.55 -1.24
CA SER A 228 26.34 -0.29 -1.05
C SER A 228 25.93 -1.59 -0.37
N VAL A 229 26.61 -2.70 -0.65
CA VAL A 229 26.34 -3.99 0.00
C VAL A 229 26.38 -3.87 1.52
N ASP A 230 27.26 -3.01 2.05
CA ASP A 230 27.38 -2.74 3.48
C ASP A 230 26.19 -1.91 4.01
N GLU A 231 25.68 -0.98 3.21
CA GLU A 231 24.51 -0.18 3.54
C GLU A 231 23.22 -1.03 3.49
N ALA A 232 23.11 -1.95 2.53
CA ALA A 232 22.01 -2.91 2.44
C ALA A 232 22.00 -3.90 3.62
N ARG A 233 23.18 -4.34 4.09
CA ARG A 233 23.30 -5.15 5.31
C ARG A 233 22.88 -4.36 6.54
N LYS A 234 23.30 -3.10 6.66
CA LYS A 234 22.92 -2.23 7.77
C LYS A 234 21.43 -1.94 7.80
N ALA A 235 20.81 -1.67 6.65
CA ALA A 235 19.36 -1.47 6.53
C ALA A 235 18.59 -2.73 6.97
N ARG A 236 19.00 -3.91 6.49
CA ARG A 236 18.39 -5.18 6.90
C ARG A 236 18.55 -5.44 8.40
N GLN A 237 19.69 -5.10 8.99
CA GLN A 237 19.89 -5.24 10.44
C GLN A 237 18.95 -4.30 11.21
N ALA A 238 18.82 -3.04 10.79
CA ALA A 238 17.91 -2.09 11.42
C ALA A 238 16.44 -2.55 11.33
N ASP A 239 16.05 -3.15 10.22
CA ASP A 239 14.71 -3.74 10.06
C ASP A 239 14.49 -4.92 11.03
N LEU A 240 15.48 -5.81 11.18
CA LEU A 240 15.41 -6.92 12.14
C LEU A 240 15.32 -6.41 13.58
N ASP A 241 16.13 -5.40 13.93
CA ASP A 241 16.11 -4.80 15.27
C ASP A 241 14.74 -4.16 15.58
N ARG A 242 14.14 -3.49 14.58
CA ARG A 242 12.79 -2.91 14.70
C ARG A 242 11.72 -3.98 14.88
N MET A 243 11.79 -5.08 14.15
CA MET A 243 10.84 -6.20 14.29
C MET A 243 11.00 -6.88 15.66
N ASN A 244 12.24 -7.05 16.14
CA ASN A 244 12.49 -7.59 17.47
C ASN A 244 11.95 -6.66 18.59
N GLN A 245 12.03 -5.35 18.44
CA GLN A 245 11.39 -4.41 19.39
C GLN A 245 9.86 -4.60 19.45
N ILE A 246 9.23 -4.81 18.30
CA ILE A 246 7.79 -5.11 18.23
C ILE A 246 7.50 -6.44 18.94
N ALA A 247 8.31 -7.47 18.69
CA ALA A 247 8.16 -8.77 19.36
C ALA A 247 8.29 -8.67 20.88
N HIS A 248 9.24 -7.88 21.41
CA HIS A 248 9.36 -7.63 22.85
C HIS A 248 8.09 -6.99 23.43
N SER A 249 7.49 -6.01 22.74
CA SER A 249 6.25 -5.40 23.21
C SER A 249 5.10 -6.40 23.35
N TYR A 250 5.02 -7.38 22.44
CA TYR A 250 4.03 -8.45 22.53
C TYR A 250 4.37 -9.47 23.62
N LEU A 251 5.66 -9.72 23.86
CA LEU A 251 6.12 -10.56 24.96
C LEU A 251 5.70 -9.96 26.31
N ASP A 252 5.93 -8.66 26.51
CA ASP A 252 5.52 -7.95 27.74
C ASP A 252 4.00 -8.01 27.95
N LEU A 253 3.23 -7.81 26.87
CA LEU A 253 1.78 -7.95 26.89
C LEU A 253 1.36 -9.37 27.28
N SER A 254 2.02 -10.40 26.75
CA SER A 254 1.75 -11.80 27.10
C SER A 254 2.02 -12.08 28.58
N GLN A 255 3.14 -11.59 29.13
CA GLN A 255 3.47 -11.76 30.55
C GLN A 255 2.45 -11.05 31.46
N SER A 256 1.97 -9.86 31.05
CA SER A 256 0.92 -9.15 31.78
C SER A 256 -0.43 -9.90 31.74
N ALA A 257 -0.73 -10.58 30.63
CA ALA A 257 -1.92 -11.41 30.48
C ALA A 257 -1.86 -12.67 31.35
N VAL A 258 -0.68 -13.30 31.47
CA VAL A 258 -0.46 -14.42 32.41
C VAL A 258 -0.66 -13.96 33.86
N LYS A 259 -0.06 -12.83 34.25
CA LYS A 259 -0.19 -12.26 35.61
C LYS A 259 -1.64 -11.90 35.97
N SER A 260 -2.44 -11.53 34.98
CA SER A 260 -3.87 -11.21 35.16
C SER A 260 -4.80 -12.43 35.05
N GLY A 261 -4.24 -13.64 34.95
CA GLY A 261 -5.01 -14.89 34.90
C GLY A 261 -5.76 -15.11 33.58
N ARG A 262 -5.26 -14.54 32.48
CA ARG A 262 -5.85 -14.68 31.13
C ARG A 262 -4.90 -15.42 30.18
N PRO A 263 -4.71 -16.74 30.36
CA PRO A 263 -3.73 -17.52 29.59
C PRO A 263 -4.09 -17.58 28.09
N GLU A 264 -5.37 -17.64 27.75
CA GLU A 264 -5.85 -17.59 26.35
C GLU A 264 -5.41 -16.30 25.62
N GLN A 265 -5.45 -15.18 26.32
CA GLN A 265 -5.02 -13.89 25.77
C GLN A 265 -3.49 -13.83 25.63
N ALA A 266 -2.75 -14.42 26.58
CA ALA A 266 -1.30 -14.54 26.50
C ALA A 266 -0.85 -15.34 25.28
N ARG A 267 -1.54 -16.44 24.94
CA ARG A 267 -1.27 -17.25 23.73
C ARG A 267 -1.38 -16.46 22.43
N ILE A 268 -2.41 -15.61 22.33
CA ILE A 268 -2.61 -14.76 21.16
C ILE A 268 -1.45 -13.77 21.01
N TYR A 269 -1.01 -13.16 22.12
CA TYR A 269 0.14 -12.25 22.10
C TYR A 269 1.46 -12.96 21.78
N LEU A 270 1.67 -14.18 22.27
CA LEU A 270 2.86 -14.97 21.93
C LEU A 270 2.89 -15.35 20.44
N ARG A 271 1.75 -15.73 19.86
CA ARG A 271 1.66 -16.00 18.43
C ARG A 271 1.96 -14.77 17.58
N LEU A 272 1.54 -13.58 18.04
CA LEU A 272 1.91 -12.32 17.39
C LEU A 272 3.40 -12.03 17.54
N ALA A 273 3.97 -12.22 18.74
CA ALA A 273 5.39 -12.03 19.00
C ALA A 273 6.27 -12.93 18.11
N GLU A 274 5.87 -14.20 17.91
CA GLU A 274 6.60 -15.15 17.05
C GLU A 274 6.71 -14.67 15.59
N GLN A 275 5.70 -13.98 15.07
CA GLN A 275 5.70 -13.48 13.69
C GLN A 275 6.75 -12.38 13.45
N TYR A 276 7.07 -11.62 14.50
CA TYR A 276 8.01 -10.50 14.43
C TYR A 276 9.40 -10.85 15.00
N ALA A 277 9.51 -11.93 15.77
CA ALA A 277 10.77 -12.33 16.41
C ALA A 277 11.71 -13.04 15.44
N SER A 278 13.00 -12.73 15.56
CA SER A 278 14.08 -13.39 14.83
C SER A 278 15.23 -13.79 15.77
N GLY A 279 15.96 -14.86 15.42
CA GLY A 279 17.08 -15.35 16.21
C GLY A 279 16.69 -15.86 17.60
N HIS A 280 17.51 -15.54 18.62
CA HIS A 280 17.36 -15.99 20.00
C HIS A 280 16.01 -15.61 20.62
N LEU A 281 15.44 -14.45 20.26
CA LEU A 281 14.15 -14.00 20.80
C LEU A 281 13.01 -14.95 20.42
N ARG A 282 13.10 -15.57 19.24
CA ARG A 282 12.10 -16.54 18.80
C ARG A 282 12.17 -17.83 19.63
N GLU A 283 13.37 -18.27 19.98
CA GLU A 283 13.59 -19.46 20.81
C GLU A 283 13.00 -19.25 22.21
N GLU A 284 13.22 -18.06 22.79
CA GLU A 284 12.64 -17.67 24.08
C GLU A 284 11.10 -17.65 24.04
N ILE A 285 10.49 -17.09 22.99
CA ILE A 285 9.03 -17.07 22.83
C ILE A 285 8.46 -18.50 22.70
N MET A 286 9.11 -19.37 21.93
CA MET A 286 8.67 -20.77 21.79
C MET A 286 8.79 -21.54 23.10
N GLN A 287 9.86 -21.31 23.87
CA GLN A 287 10.02 -21.94 25.18
C GLN A 287 8.94 -21.47 26.15
N PHE A 288 8.65 -20.17 26.19
CA PHE A 288 7.61 -19.61 27.03
C PHE A 288 6.20 -20.10 26.63
N GLN A 289 5.97 -20.30 25.34
CA GLN A 289 4.71 -20.90 24.86
C GLN A 289 4.56 -22.36 25.34
N LYS A 290 5.65 -23.14 25.30
CA LYS A 290 5.64 -24.53 25.80
C LYS A 290 5.38 -24.60 27.31
N GLU A 291 6.00 -23.72 28.09
CA GLU A 291 5.76 -23.62 29.54
C GLU A 291 4.29 -23.31 29.85
N LEU A 292 3.65 -22.45 29.06
CA LEU A 292 2.23 -22.13 29.16
C LEU A 292 1.31 -23.31 28.79
N GLU A 293 1.71 -24.15 27.83
CA GLU A 293 0.98 -25.36 27.46
C GLU A 293 1.11 -26.46 28.52
N ASP A 294 2.29 -26.60 29.12
CA ASP A 294 2.54 -27.58 30.19
C ASP A 294 1.85 -27.18 31.50
N ALA A 295 1.71 -25.89 31.80
CA ALA A 295 1.02 -25.40 33.00
C ALA A 295 -0.51 -25.60 33.01
N GLU A 296 -1.11 -25.89 31.85
CA GLU A 296 -2.56 -26.13 31.72
C GLU A 296 -2.96 -27.61 31.74
N ARG A 297 -2.00 -28.53 31.70
CA ARG A 297 -2.24 -29.98 31.82
C ARG A 297 -2.26 -30.43 33.27
#